data_AF-A0AAE4ZXF7-F1
#
_entry.id   AF-A0AAE4ZXF7-F1
#
_cell.length_a   1.000
_cell.length_b   1.000
_cell.length_c   1.000
_cell.angle_alpha   90.00
_cell.angle_beta   90.00
_cell.angle_gamma   90.00
#
_symmetry.space_group_name_H-M   'P 1'
#
loop_
_entity.id
_entity.type
_entity.pdbx_description
1 polymer ?
#
loop_
_entity_poly.entity_id
_entity_poly.type
_entity_poly.pdbx_seq_one_letter_code
_entity_poly.pdbx_strand_id
1 'polypeptide(L)'
;MLVTAVTFVVVAASSVYAAYPKATGNINDFAGVLTGEDKANLEALVNAVLDQTGVTFAVAIIEDHGDESIEEYAVHLYETWGIGKKGEDKGLLVVVSMAEHDLRAEVGYGLEPVITDARAGDVLDEMIPYFREGEYGKGLYAGLLVAADYVAKDAGVTLDLKAKTKEYEDFYVEPRGVPLGLLALFLGLPVLAMTYLAVRGRRCPRCKSRLTVTDRVIQQATYDAGGIAKTILHCPKCGYHDEKERRISKLQRPSAGGGFPLGPGPFWGGSGRGGRSSGGFTGPRGFGGGRSGGGGASRKW
;
A
#
# COMPACT_ATOMS: atom_id res chain seq x y z
N MET A 1 70.12 -49.66 1.21
CA MET A 1 69.41 -48.57 1.90
C MET A 1 68.58 -47.83 0.86
N LEU A 2 67.28 -48.14 0.79
CA LEU A 2 66.32 -47.47 -0.10
C LEU A 2 65.74 -46.29 0.67
N VAL A 3 66.05 -45.07 0.24
CA VAL A 3 65.53 -43.84 0.84
C VAL A 3 64.23 -43.50 0.14
N THR A 4 63.10 -43.73 0.81
CA THR A 4 61.76 -43.31 0.37
C THR A 4 61.61 -41.80 0.60
N ALA A 5 61.56 -41.04 -0.49
CA ALA A 5 61.25 -39.62 -0.44
C ALA A 5 59.73 -39.43 -0.26
N VAL A 6 59.31 -39.02 0.94
CA VAL A 6 57.93 -38.60 1.22
C VAL A 6 57.73 -37.21 0.62
N THR A 7 56.94 -37.13 -0.44
CA THR A 7 56.53 -35.86 -1.05
C THR A 7 55.37 -35.29 -0.24
N PHE A 8 55.62 -34.18 0.47
CA PHE A 8 54.61 -33.46 1.23
C PHE A 8 53.82 -32.57 0.25
N VAL A 9 52.60 -32.99 -0.11
CA VAL A 9 51.69 -32.16 -0.89
C VAL A 9 51.12 -31.09 0.05
N VAL A 10 51.60 -29.85 -0.09
CA VAL A 10 51.00 -28.69 0.56
C VAL A 10 49.71 -28.37 -0.18
N VAL A 11 48.57 -28.80 0.38
CA VAL A 11 47.25 -28.34 -0.08
C VAL A 11 47.08 -26.92 0.45
N ALA A 12 47.28 -25.94 -0.44
CA ALA A 12 46.88 -24.58 -0.16
C ALA A 12 45.34 -24.55 -0.08
N ALA A 13 44.81 -24.38 1.13
CA ALA A 13 43.42 -24.05 1.32
C ALA A 13 43.21 -22.61 0.83
N SER A 14 42.84 -22.45 -0.44
CA SER A 14 42.29 -21.20 -0.93
C SER A 14 40.98 -20.97 -0.19
N SER A 15 40.95 -19.98 0.72
CA SER A 15 39.69 -19.49 1.25
C SER A 15 38.89 -18.94 0.08
N VAL A 16 37.86 -19.67 -0.35
CA VAL A 16 36.84 -19.16 -1.26
C VAL A 16 35.97 -18.21 -0.43
N TYR A 17 36.50 -17.02 -0.13
CA TYR A 17 35.61 -15.88 0.05
C TYR A 17 35.24 -15.49 -1.37
N ALA A 18 34.00 -15.80 -1.77
CA ALA A 18 33.45 -15.20 -2.97
C ALA A 18 33.61 -13.68 -2.81
N ALA A 19 34.41 -13.05 -3.66
CA ALA A 19 34.56 -11.61 -3.62
C ALA A 19 33.22 -11.03 -4.08
N TYR A 20 32.42 -10.52 -3.13
CA TYR A 20 31.16 -9.83 -3.42
C TYR A 20 31.37 -8.79 -4.53
N PRO A 21 30.40 -8.62 -5.42
CA PRO A 21 30.54 -7.71 -6.54
C PRO A 21 30.77 -6.28 -6.03
N LYS A 22 31.58 -5.50 -6.75
CA LYS A 22 31.87 -4.12 -6.36
C LYS A 22 30.71 -3.21 -6.74
N ALA A 23 30.23 -2.40 -5.78
CA ALA A 23 29.25 -1.37 -6.07
C ALA A 23 29.80 -0.34 -7.06
N THR A 24 28.98 -0.01 -8.06
CA THR A 24 29.23 1.08 -9.03
C THR A 24 28.37 2.31 -8.75
N GLY A 25 27.37 2.16 -7.88
CA GLY A 25 26.39 3.16 -7.52
C GLY A 25 25.41 2.60 -6.50
N ASN A 26 24.26 3.25 -6.36
CA ASN A 26 23.17 2.78 -5.51
C ASN A 26 22.33 1.69 -6.20
N ILE A 27 22.26 1.71 -7.53
CA ILE A 27 21.54 0.70 -8.32
C ILE A 27 22.56 -0.15 -9.08
N ASN A 28 22.68 -1.42 -8.70
CA ASN A 28 23.64 -2.36 -9.26
C ASN A 28 22.89 -3.56 -9.83
N ASP A 29 22.90 -3.68 -11.15
CA ASP A 29 22.29 -4.77 -11.89
C ASP A 29 23.38 -5.61 -12.54
N PHE A 30 23.74 -6.71 -11.88
CA PHE A 30 24.74 -7.66 -12.37
C PHE A 30 24.12 -8.75 -13.25
N ALA A 31 22.80 -8.95 -13.17
CA ALA A 31 22.05 -9.91 -13.97
C ALA A 31 21.58 -9.34 -15.34
N GLY A 32 21.62 -8.01 -15.51
CA GLY A 32 21.29 -7.33 -16.77
C GLY A 32 19.79 -7.32 -17.08
N VAL A 33 18.94 -7.27 -16.05
CA VAL A 33 17.47 -7.32 -16.19
C VAL A 33 16.82 -5.95 -16.26
N LEU A 34 17.53 -4.88 -15.91
CA LEU A 34 17.00 -3.51 -15.94
C LEU A 34 17.26 -2.84 -17.28
N THR A 35 16.26 -2.12 -17.77
CA THR A 35 16.43 -1.19 -18.87
C THR A 35 17.14 0.08 -18.41
N GLY A 36 17.64 0.88 -19.37
CA GLY A 36 18.22 2.18 -19.06
C GLY A 36 17.20 3.14 -18.41
N GLU A 37 15.92 3.01 -18.76
CA GLU A 37 14.84 3.81 -18.18
C GLU A 37 14.56 3.41 -16.72
N ASP A 38 14.52 2.10 -16.43
CA ASP A 38 14.35 1.60 -15.06
C ASP A 38 15.45 2.13 -14.15
N LYS A 39 16.71 2.00 -14.61
CA LYS A 39 17.88 2.46 -13.85
C LYS A 39 17.81 3.97 -13.59
N ALA A 40 17.47 4.77 -14.60
CA ALA A 40 17.37 6.22 -14.45
C ALA A 40 16.27 6.64 -13.47
N ASN A 41 15.13 5.94 -13.47
CA ASN A 41 14.03 6.19 -12.53
C ASN A 41 14.38 5.77 -11.10
N LEU A 42 14.94 4.57 -10.92
CA LEU A 42 15.40 4.08 -9.62
C LEU A 42 16.47 4.99 -9.02
N GLU A 43 17.46 5.40 -9.83
CA GLU A 43 18.50 6.36 -9.41
C GLU A 43 17.89 7.71 -8.99
N ALA A 44 16.88 8.21 -9.72
CA ALA A 44 16.22 9.45 -9.35
C ALA A 44 15.52 9.34 -7.98
N LEU A 45 14.84 8.23 -7.73
CA LEU A 45 14.15 7.95 -6.46
C LEU A 45 15.14 7.85 -5.30
N VAL A 46 16.16 6.99 -5.39
CA VAL A 46 17.09 6.75 -4.26
C VAL A 46 17.94 7.98 -3.95
N ASN A 47 18.29 8.78 -4.97
CA ASN A 47 19.01 10.04 -4.75
C ASN A 47 18.10 11.08 -4.07
N ALA A 48 16.83 11.18 -4.45
CA ALA A 48 15.89 12.09 -3.81
C ALA A 48 15.68 11.76 -2.32
N VAL A 49 15.58 10.47 -1.98
CA VAL A 49 15.52 10.00 -0.58
C VAL A 49 16.81 10.38 0.17
N LEU A 50 17.98 10.08 -0.40
CA LEU A 50 19.27 10.39 0.20
C LEU A 50 19.45 11.89 0.45
N ASP A 51 19.15 12.74 -0.54
CA ASP A 51 19.36 14.18 -0.46
C ASP A 51 18.42 14.83 0.58
N GLN A 52 17.18 14.35 0.69
CA GLN A 52 16.16 14.97 1.55
C GLN A 52 16.14 14.40 2.97
N THR A 53 16.55 13.15 3.17
CA THR A 53 16.42 12.45 4.46
C THR A 53 17.76 11.97 5.03
N GLY A 54 18.78 11.84 4.17
CA GLY A 54 20.07 11.25 4.53
C GLY A 54 20.07 9.72 4.65
N VAL A 55 18.95 9.05 4.34
CA VAL A 55 18.87 7.58 4.31
C VAL A 55 19.37 7.08 2.96
N THR A 56 20.19 6.03 2.97
CA THR A 56 20.77 5.45 1.76
C THR A 56 19.99 4.23 1.32
N PHE A 57 19.37 4.26 0.15
CA PHE A 57 18.81 3.08 -0.48
C PHE A 57 19.80 2.52 -1.52
N ALA A 58 19.96 1.21 -1.53
CA ALA A 58 20.77 0.48 -2.49
C ALA A 58 20.03 -0.76 -2.99
N VAL A 59 20.31 -1.13 -4.25
CA VAL A 59 19.77 -2.31 -4.91
C VAL A 59 20.93 -3.11 -5.50
N ALA A 60 20.90 -4.42 -5.30
CA ALA A 60 21.78 -5.39 -5.93
C ALA A 60 20.95 -6.49 -6.58
N ILE A 61 20.99 -6.58 -7.92
CA ILE A 61 20.41 -7.70 -8.66
C ILE A 61 21.57 -8.60 -9.08
N ILE A 62 21.57 -9.82 -8.58
CA ILE A 62 22.63 -10.82 -8.75
C ILE A 62 22.10 -12.03 -9.49
N GLU A 63 22.99 -12.77 -10.15
CA GLU A 63 22.61 -14.03 -10.80
C GLU A 63 22.19 -15.07 -9.76
N ASP A 64 23.04 -15.33 -8.77
CA ASP A 64 22.80 -16.21 -7.63
C ASP A 64 23.54 -15.69 -6.38
N HIS A 65 23.21 -16.27 -5.22
CA HIS A 65 23.90 -16.01 -3.94
C HIS A 65 24.86 -17.16 -3.53
N GLY A 66 25.12 -18.10 -4.45
CA GLY A 66 26.02 -19.23 -4.25
C GLY A 66 25.54 -20.25 -3.22
N ASP A 67 26.44 -20.64 -2.32
CA ASP A 67 26.17 -21.61 -1.26
C ASP A 67 25.68 -20.96 0.06
N GLU A 68 25.62 -19.63 0.11
CA GLU A 68 25.13 -18.89 1.28
C GLU A 68 23.60 -18.88 1.33
N SER A 69 23.01 -18.41 2.42
CA SER A 69 21.61 -17.98 2.41
C SER A 69 21.50 -16.54 1.88
N ILE A 70 20.36 -16.15 1.32
CA ILE A 70 20.16 -14.77 0.85
C ILE A 70 20.28 -13.76 2.01
N GLU A 71 19.95 -14.17 3.23
CA GLU A 71 20.12 -13.38 4.45
C GLU A 71 21.59 -13.13 4.76
N GLU A 72 22.42 -14.18 4.80
CA GLU A 72 23.86 -14.06 5.06
C GLU A 72 24.55 -13.26 3.96
N TYR A 73 24.22 -13.56 2.71
CA TYR A 73 24.73 -12.84 1.55
C TYR A 73 24.44 -11.33 1.64
N ALA A 74 23.20 -10.96 1.98
CA ALA A 74 22.82 -9.55 2.07
C ALA A 74 23.52 -8.82 3.21
N VAL A 75 23.70 -9.45 4.37
CA VAL A 75 24.46 -8.87 5.49
C VAL A 75 25.91 -8.62 5.08
N HIS A 76 26.58 -9.63 4.52
CA HIS A 76 27.98 -9.50 4.09
C HIS A 76 28.14 -8.48 2.96
N LEU A 77 27.20 -8.43 2.01
CA LEU A 77 27.20 -7.44 0.94
C LEU A 77 27.01 -6.02 1.51
N TYR A 78 26.08 -5.85 2.45
CA TYR A 78 25.81 -4.57 3.12
C TYR A 78 27.07 -4.03 3.80
N GLU A 79 27.75 -4.88 4.58
CA GLU A 79 28.98 -4.51 5.29
C GLU A 79 30.14 -4.25 4.32
N THR A 80 30.29 -5.09 3.29
CA THR A 80 31.34 -4.94 2.26
C THR A 80 31.19 -3.62 1.51
N TRP A 81 29.95 -3.23 1.21
CA TRP A 81 29.64 -1.96 0.55
C TRP A 81 29.65 -0.78 1.51
N GLY A 82 29.48 -1.03 2.81
CA GLY A 82 29.42 0.00 3.83
C GLY A 82 28.23 0.94 3.65
N ILE A 83 27.06 0.37 3.40
CA ILE A 83 25.84 1.13 3.05
C ILE A 83 25.37 1.97 4.24
N GLY A 84 25.09 3.25 3.99
CA GLY A 84 24.81 4.24 5.03
C GLY A 84 26.10 4.84 5.61
N LYS A 85 25.96 5.88 6.42
CA LYS A 85 27.10 6.53 7.07
C LYS A 85 27.51 5.78 8.33
N LYS A 86 28.81 5.58 8.54
CA LYS A 86 29.35 4.95 9.75
C LYS A 86 28.82 5.62 11.01
N GLY A 87 28.21 4.82 11.89
CA GLY A 87 27.66 5.27 13.17
C GLY A 87 26.30 5.96 13.08
N GLU A 88 25.82 6.29 11.87
CA GLU A 88 24.40 6.57 11.65
C GLU A 88 23.66 5.30 11.21
N ASP A 89 24.30 4.43 10.42
CA ASP A 89 23.78 3.11 9.99
C ASP A 89 22.38 3.19 9.35
N LYS A 90 22.10 4.29 8.66
CA LYS A 90 20.82 4.57 7.98
C LYS A 90 20.86 4.11 6.52
N GLY A 91 20.71 2.81 6.31
CA GLY A 91 20.64 2.24 4.98
C GLY A 91 19.60 1.13 4.83
N LEU A 92 19.12 0.97 3.60
CA LEU A 92 18.30 -0.14 3.15
C LEU A 92 18.98 -0.73 1.90
N LEU A 93 19.26 -2.03 1.94
CA LEU A 93 19.73 -2.79 0.79
C LEU A 93 18.64 -3.76 0.36
N VAL A 94 18.25 -3.71 -0.91
CA VAL A 94 17.42 -4.74 -1.53
C VAL A 94 18.30 -5.62 -2.40
N VAL A 95 18.37 -6.91 -2.09
CA VAL A 95 19.04 -7.94 -2.88
C VAL A 95 18.00 -8.78 -3.60
N VAL A 96 18.22 -8.99 -4.90
CA VAL A 96 17.39 -9.81 -5.78
C VAL A 96 18.27 -10.89 -6.40
N SER A 97 18.00 -12.15 -6.08
CA SER A 97 18.68 -13.30 -6.66
C SER A 97 17.84 -13.94 -7.75
N MET A 98 18.34 -13.91 -8.98
CA MET A 98 17.56 -14.30 -10.16
C MET A 98 17.41 -15.82 -10.29
N ALA A 99 18.43 -16.60 -9.91
CA ALA A 99 18.41 -18.05 -10.02
C ALA A 99 17.45 -18.71 -9.00
N GLU A 100 17.47 -18.24 -7.75
CA GLU A 100 16.65 -18.80 -6.67
C GLU A 100 15.28 -18.14 -6.54
N HIS A 101 15.05 -17.03 -7.26
CA HIS A 101 13.89 -16.16 -7.10
C HIS A 101 13.74 -15.65 -5.66
N ASP A 102 14.87 -15.27 -5.05
CA ASP A 102 14.95 -14.81 -3.66
C ASP A 102 15.08 -13.29 -3.55
N LEU A 103 14.27 -12.70 -2.67
CA LEU A 103 14.24 -11.28 -2.33
C LEU A 103 14.67 -11.10 -0.89
N ARG A 104 15.55 -10.12 -0.63
CA ARG A 104 15.95 -9.74 0.72
C ARG A 104 16.03 -8.22 0.85
N ALA A 105 15.39 -7.68 1.87
CA ALA A 105 15.51 -6.27 2.25
C ALA A 105 16.28 -6.16 3.58
N GLU A 106 17.58 -5.90 3.51
CA GLU A 106 18.47 -5.75 4.66
C GLU A 106 18.45 -4.30 5.18
N VAL A 107 18.15 -4.13 6.47
CA VAL A 107 17.96 -2.81 7.09
C VAL A 107 19.07 -2.53 8.10
N GLY A 108 19.82 -1.45 7.90
CA GLY A 108 20.86 -1.02 8.85
C GLY A 108 20.28 -0.57 10.20
N TYR A 109 21.06 -0.74 11.27
CA TYR A 109 20.63 -0.51 12.66
C TYR A 109 19.97 0.85 12.90
N GLY A 110 20.47 1.91 12.26
CA GLY A 110 19.93 3.26 12.44
C GLY A 110 18.60 3.50 11.73
N LEU A 111 18.18 2.58 10.88
CA LEU A 111 16.92 2.63 10.12
C LEU A 111 15.86 1.66 10.67
N GLU A 112 16.21 0.66 11.48
CA GLU A 112 15.28 -0.31 12.08
C GLU A 112 14.05 0.30 12.78
N PRO A 113 14.15 1.42 13.53
CA PRO A 113 12.96 2.04 14.13
C PRO A 113 11.96 2.57 13.11
N VAL A 114 12.41 2.83 11.87
CA VAL A 114 11.63 3.39 10.77
C VAL A 114 11.17 2.30 9.82
N ILE A 115 12.05 1.37 9.46
CA ILE A 115 11.73 0.21 8.63
C ILE A 115 11.98 -1.03 9.49
N THR A 116 10.93 -1.47 10.18
CA THR A 116 10.95 -2.73 10.93
C THR A 116 10.90 -3.92 9.96
N ASP A 117 11.17 -5.13 10.44
CA ASP A 117 11.04 -6.37 9.65
C ASP A 117 9.68 -6.49 8.96
N ALA A 118 8.60 -6.09 9.65
CA ALA A 118 7.26 -6.08 9.07
C ALA A 118 7.15 -5.10 7.89
N ARG A 119 7.70 -3.88 8.03
CA ARG A 119 7.70 -2.87 6.96
C ARG A 119 8.64 -3.25 5.82
N ALA A 120 9.76 -3.89 6.10
CA ALA A 120 10.61 -4.50 5.08
C ALA A 120 9.85 -5.60 4.33
N GLY A 121 9.00 -6.35 5.03
CA GLY A 121 8.04 -7.28 4.43
C GLY A 121 7.10 -6.59 3.46
N ASP A 122 6.43 -5.50 3.87
CA ASP A 122 5.54 -4.71 3.02
C ASP A 122 6.26 -4.21 1.75
N VAL A 123 7.50 -3.76 1.87
CA VAL A 123 8.35 -3.34 0.75
C VAL A 123 8.55 -4.47 -0.26
N LEU A 124 8.89 -5.68 0.21
CA LEU A 124 9.09 -6.82 -0.67
C LEU A 124 7.77 -7.34 -1.26
N ASP A 125 6.69 -7.36 -0.47
CA ASP A 125 5.37 -7.82 -0.90
C ASP A 125 4.82 -6.96 -2.04
N GLU A 126 5.12 -5.66 -2.05
CA GLU A 126 4.79 -4.75 -3.16
C GLU A 126 5.54 -5.09 -4.46
N MET A 127 6.75 -5.67 -4.36
CA MET A 127 7.56 -6.03 -5.56
C MET A 127 7.05 -7.29 -6.25
N ILE A 128 6.52 -8.26 -5.48
CA ILE A 128 6.21 -9.62 -5.94
C ILE A 128 5.27 -9.65 -7.16
N PRO A 129 4.16 -8.88 -7.23
CA PRO A 129 3.27 -8.93 -8.40
C PRO A 129 3.99 -8.59 -9.70
N TYR A 130 4.81 -7.54 -9.70
CA TYR A 130 5.60 -7.11 -10.86
C TYR A 130 6.67 -8.15 -11.22
N PHE A 131 7.33 -8.72 -10.23
CA PHE A 131 8.39 -9.71 -10.45
C PHE A 131 7.87 -10.99 -11.08
N ARG A 132 6.64 -11.40 -10.76
CA ARG A 132 5.94 -12.52 -11.41
C ARG A 132 5.62 -12.26 -12.89
N GLU A 133 5.52 -10.99 -13.27
CA GLU A 133 5.30 -10.55 -14.65
C GLU A 133 6.61 -10.24 -15.40
N GLY A 134 7.77 -10.38 -14.73
CA GLY A 134 9.08 -10.03 -15.28
C GLY A 134 9.35 -8.53 -15.31
N GLU A 135 8.53 -7.72 -14.64
CA GLU A 135 8.63 -6.26 -14.59
C GLU A 135 9.54 -5.80 -13.42
N TYR A 136 10.80 -6.25 -13.39
CA TYR A 136 11.71 -6.04 -12.24
C TYR A 136 11.95 -4.57 -11.89
N GLY A 137 12.15 -3.70 -12.88
CA GLY A 137 12.36 -2.27 -12.65
C GLY A 137 11.18 -1.60 -11.95
N LYS A 138 9.96 -1.90 -12.41
CA LYS A 138 8.71 -1.41 -11.81
C LYS A 138 8.50 -1.96 -10.41
N GLY A 139 8.72 -3.27 -10.21
CA GLY A 139 8.61 -3.88 -8.89
C GLY A 139 9.56 -3.25 -7.88
N LEU A 140 10.83 -3.08 -8.24
CA LEU A 140 11.81 -2.40 -7.39
C LEU A 140 11.38 -0.97 -7.06
N TYR A 141 10.87 -0.24 -8.05
CA TYR A 141 10.41 1.13 -7.84
C TYR A 141 9.20 1.20 -6.92
N ALA A 142 8.21 0.32 -7.10
CA ALA A 142 7.03 0.20 -6.25
C ALA A 142 7.40 -0.05 -4.79
N GLY A 143 8.24 -1.07 -4.54
CA GLY A 143 8.68 -1.37 -3.18
C GLY A 143 9.55 -0.26 -2.57
N LEU A 144 10.45 0.35 -3.34
CA LEU A 144 11.26 1.46 -2.84
C LEU A 144 10.42 2.73 -2.58
N LEU A 145 9.30 2.93 -3.27
CA LEU A 145 8.35 4.00 -2.94
C LEU A 145 7.68 3.76 -1.59
N VAL A 146 7.30 2.53 -1.28
CA VAL A 146 6.77 2.16 0.04
C VAL A 146 7.81 2.45 1.14
N ALA A 147 9.07 2.04 0.91
CA ALA A 147 10.17 2.35 1.84
C ALA A 147 10.38 3.88 2.00
N ALA A 148 10.34 4.61 0.89
CA ALA A 148 10.52 6.06 0.87
C ALA A 148 9.40 6.77 1.65
N ASP A 149 8.16 6.29 1.56
CA ASP A 149 7.02 6.83 2.32
C ASP A 149 7.20 6.65 3.84
N TYR A 150 7.66 5.48 4.30
CA TYR A 150 7.97 5.30 5.73
C TYR A 150 9.05 6.27 6.21
N VAL A 151 10.12 6.43 5.42
CA VAL A 151 11.22 7.35 5.73
C VAL A 151 10.77 8.81 5.72
N ALA A 152 9.95 9.21 4.75
CA ALA A 152 9.39 10.55 4.66
C ALA A 152 8.53 10.90 5.87
N LYS A 153 7.66 9.97 6.29
CA LYS A 153 6.78 10.10 7.45
C LYS A 153 7.57 10.25 8.75
N ASP A 154 8.62 9.44 8.94
CA ASP A 154 9.48 9.54 10.13
C ASP A 154 10.27 10.86 10.15
N ALA A 155 10.82 11.27 9.01
CA ALA A 155 11.57 12.52 8.90
C ALA A 155 10.68 13.77 8.93
N GLY A 156 9.36 13.64 8.79
CA GLY A 156 8.41 14.75 8.73
C GLY A 156 8.59 15.63 7.49
N VAL A 157 9.01 15.04 6.36
CA VAL A 157 9.25 15.75 5.10
C VAL A 157 8.32 15.24 4.01
N THR A 158 8.07 16.07 3.00
CA THR A 158 7.45 15.64 1.74
C THR A 158 8.56 15.46 0.71
N LEU A 159 8.70 14.25 0.17
CA LEU A 159 9.75 13.97 -0.82
C LEU A 159 9.37 14.58 -2.17
N ASP A 160 10.23 15.43 -2.71
CA ASP A 160 10.16 15.87 -4.11
C ASP A 160 10.70 14.75 -5.02
N LEU A 161 9.82 13.80 -5.36
CA LEU A 161 10.15 12.69 -6.25
C LEU A 161 9.80 13.04 -7.69
N LYS A 162 10.79 12.89 -8.58
CA LYS A 162 10.66 13.21 -10.01
C LYS A 162 11.05 12.01 -10.85
N ALA A 163 10.03 11.25 -11.28
CA ALA A 163 10.20 10.23 -12.31
C ALA A 163 10.79 10.84 -13.59
N LYS A 164 11.59 10.05 -14.30
CA LYS A 164 12.21 10.39 -15.58
C LYS A 164 11.32 10.06 -16.76
N THR A 165 10.40 9.12 -16.60
CA THR A 165 9.47 8.70 -17.64
C THR A 165 8.04 8.76 -17.13
N LYS A 166 7.09 8.94 -18.06
CA LYS A 166 5.66 9.04 -17.74
C LYS A 166 5.12 7.76 -17.09
N GLU A 167 5.60 6.61 -17.52
CA GLU A 167 5.21 5.31 -16.96
C GLU A 167 5.49 5.22 -15.45
N TYR A 168 6.62 5.77 -15.01
CA TYR A 168 6.99 5.84 -13.59
C TYR A 168 6.29 6.99 -12.85
N GLU A 169 5.87 8.04 -13.56
CA GLU A 169 5.06 9.13 -13.00
C GLU A 169 3.67 8.64 -12.56
N ASP A 170 3.11 7.65 -13.26
CA ASP A 170 1.81 7.07 -12.94
C ASP A 170 1.78 6.34 -11.58
N PHE A 171 2.93 5.96 -11.01
CA PHE A 171 3.01 5.42 -9.63
C PHE A 171 2.62 6.43 -8.55
N TYR A 172 2.72 7.73 -8.82
CA TYR A 172 2.34 8.80 -7.88
C TYR A 172 0.88 9.22 -8.01
N VAL A 173 0.24 8.81 -9.10
CA VAL A 173 -1.15 9.18 -9.36
C VAL A 173 -2.00 8.28 -8.49
N GLU A 174 -2.43 8.79 -7.33
CA GLU A 174 -3.48 8.13 -6.55
C GLU A 174 -4.59 7.69 -7.51
N PRO A 175 -5.10 6.45 -7.40
CA PRO A 175 -6.14 5.95 -8.29
C PRO A 175 -7.26 6.96 -8.22
N ARG A 176 -7.45 7.76 -9.29
CA ARG A 176 -8.44 8.82 -9.33
C ARG A 176 -9.75 8.20 -8.87
N GLY A 177 -10.13 8.47 -7.63
CA GLY A 177 -11.29 7.86 -7.01
C GLY A 177 -12.44 8.01 -7.98
N VAL A 178 -13.24 6.95 -8.14
CA VAL A 178 -14.36 6.89 -9.09
C VAL A 178 -15.03 8.26 -9.09
N PRO A 179 -14.99 9.01 -10.22
CA PRO A 179 -15.32 10.43 -10.21
C PRO A 179 -16.68 10.57 -9.54
N LEU A 180 -16.80 11.48 -8.56
CA LEU A 180 -18.02 11.66 -7.76
C LEU A 180 -19.31 11.67 -8.61
N GLY A 181 -19.21 12.12 -9.87
CA GLY A 181 -20.28 12.07 -10.86
C GLY A 181 -20.87 10.67 -11.12
N LEU A 182 -20.05 9.61 -11.16
CA LEU A 182 -20.54 8.22 -11.32
C LEU A 182 -21.28 7.75 -10.07
N LEU A 183 -20.76 8.04 -8.87
CA LEU A 183 -21.44 7.76 -7.60
C LEU A 183 -22.78 8.51 -7.46
N ALA A 184 -22.81 9.77 -7.89
CA ALA A 184 -24.01 10.59 -7.94
C ALA A 184 -25.04 10.06 -8.96
N LEU A 185 -24.60 9.38 -10.03
CA LEU A 185 -25.50 8.77 -11.00
C LEU A 185 -26.10 7.46 -10.48
N PHE A 186 -25.31 6.63 -9.79
CA PHE A 186 -25.77 5.38 -9.19
C PHE A 186 -26.66 5.57 -7.95
N LEU A 187 -26.44 6.62 -7.15
CA LEU A 187 -27.25 6.91 -5.96
C LEU A 187 -28.33 7.98 -6.21
N GLY A 188 -28.02 9.02 -6.98
CA GLY A 188 -28.92 10.15 -7.21
C GLY A 188 -30.02 9.88 -8.23
N LEU A 189 -29.75 9.12 -9.29
CA LEU A 189 -30.75 8.80 -10.31
C LEU A 189 -31.88 7.88 -9.79
N PRO A 190 -31.64 6.83 -8.98
CA PRO A 190 -32.73 6.08 -8.37
C PRO A 190 -33.50 6.87 -7.31
N VAL A 191 -32.84 7.78 -6.55
CA VAL A 191 -33.54 8.67 -5.60
C VAL A 191 -34.41 9.69 -6.35
N LEU A 192 -33.91 10.28 -7.43
CA LEU A 192 -34.68 11.16 -8.32
C LEU A 192 -35.83 10.42 -9.02
N ALA A 193 -35.61 9.17 -9.46
CA ALA A 193 -36.66 8.34 -10.03
C ALA A 193 -37.71 7.97 -9.00
N MET A 194 -37.32 7.58 -7.78
CA MET A 194 -38.24 7.26 -6.68
C MET A 194 -39.07 8.47 -6.27
N THR A 195 -38.44 9.64 -6.12
CA THR A 195 -39.15 10.91 -5.82
C THR A 195 -40.06 11.32 -6.96
N TYR A 196 -39.62 11.21 -8.23
CA TYR A 196 -40.44 11.48 -9.40
C TYR A 196 -41.67 10.55 -9.49
N LEU A 197 -41.49 9.24 -9.27
CA LEU A 197 -42.57 8.26 -9.23
C LEU A 197 -43.56 8.55 -8.08
N ALA A 198 -43.05 8.86 -6.89
CA ALA A 198 -43.86 9.21 -5.73
C ALA A 198 -44.70 10.49 -5.94
N VAL A 199 -44.15 11.47 -6.68
CA VAL A 199 -44.86 12.72 -7.02
C VAL A 199 -45.82 12.53 -8.19
N ARG A 200 -45.51 11.66 -9.16
CA ARG A 200 -46.38 11.35 -10.30
C ARG A 200 -47.66 10.62 -9.89
N GLY A 201 -47.59 9.75 -8.87
CA GLY A 201 -48.74 8.98 -8.36
C GLY A 201 -49.87 9.82 -7.75
N ARG A 202 -49.65 11.13 -7.51
CA ARG A 202 -50.66 12.04 -6.90
C ARG A 202 -51.36 12.96 -7.90
N ARG A 203 -51.23 12.71 -9.21
CA ARG A 203 -51.85 13.54 -10.27
C ARG A 203 -53.20 12.97 -10.70
N CYS A 204 -54.18 13.84 -10.90
CA CYS A 204 -55.50 13.47 -11.40
C CYS A 204 -55.43 12.90 -12.84
N PRO A 205 -56.07 11.77 -13.16
CA PRO A 205 -56.07 11.19 -14.50
C PRO A 205 -56.78 12.08 -15.54
N ARG A 206 -57.69 12.95 -15.10
CA ARG A 206 -58.50 13.80 -15.99
C ARG A 206 -57.87 15.15 -16.29
N CYS A 207 -57.21 15.80 -15.32
CA CYS A 207 -56.71 17.18 -15.47
C CYS A 207 -55.26 17.41 -15.01
N LYS A 208 -54.55 16.35 -14.58
CA LYS A 208 -53.15 16.37 -14.12
C LYS A 208 -52.84 17.22 -12.87
N SER A 209 -53.82 17.88 -12.25
CA SER A 209 -53.60 18.60 -10.98
C SER A 209 -53.44 17.64 -9.79
N ARG A 210 -52.92 18.15 -8.67
CA ARG A 210 -52.70 17.38 -7.44
C ARG A 210 -54.04 16.93 -6.82
N LEU A 211 -54.15 15.65 -6.46
CA LEU A 211 -55.31 15.10 -5.77
C LEU A 211 -55.25 15.38 -4.26
N THR A 212 -56.42 15.62 -3.66
CA THR A 212 -56.60 15.67 -2.21
C THR A 212 -57.00 14.28 -1.74
N VAL A 213 -56.29 13.74 -0.74
CA VAL A 213 -56.53 12.40 -0.20
C VAL A 213 -57.15 12.55 1.18
N THR A 214 -58.35 12.00 1.37
CA THR A 214 -59.02 11.99 2.68
C THR A 214 -59.28 10.55 3.07
N ASP A 215 -58.88 10.17 4.28
CA ASP A 215 -59.13 8.82 4.79
C ASP A 215 -60.35 8.83 5.72
N ARG A 216 -61.24 7.86 5.54
CA ARG A 216 -62.36 7.59 6.45
C ARG A 216 -62.24 6.17 6.97
N VAL A 217 -62.14 6.01 8.28
CA VAL A 217 -62.14 4.67 8.91
C VAL A 217 -63.57 4.16 8.96
N ILE A 218 -63.84 3.02 8.31
CA ILE A 218 -65.15 2.35 8.33
C ILE A 218 -65.21 1.42 9.55
N GLN A 219 -64.14 0.67 9.77
CA GLN A 219 -64.01 -0.28 10.87
C GLN A 219 -62.67 -0.07 11.56
N GLN A 220 -62.72 0.20 12.87
CA GLN A 220 -61.52 0.39 13.67
C GLN A 220 -60.76 -0.93 13.82
N ALA A 221 -59.42 -0.85 13.80
CA ALA A 221 -58.57 -2.00 14.08
C ALA A 221 -58.51 -2.27 15.59
N THR A 222 -58.56 -3.54 15.97
CA THR A 222 -58.39 -4.00 17.35
C THR A 222 -57.03 -4.68 17.52
N TYR A 223 -56.73 -5.18 18.72
CA TYR A 223 -55.52 -5.97 18.97
C TYR A 223 -55.59 -7.38 18.33
N ASP A 224 -56.81 -7.88 18.10
CA ASP A 224 -57.05 -9.25 17.62
C ASP A 224 -57.45 -9.29 16.13
N ALA A 225 -58.00 -8.20 15.59
CA ALA A 225 -58.44 -8.11 14.21
C ALA A 225 -58.04 -6.77 13.56
N GLY A 226 -57.73 -6.81 12.26
CA GLY A 226 -57.49 -5.60 11.47
C GLY A 226 -58.77 -4.79 11.23
N GLY A 227 -58.61 -3.53 10.85
CA GLY A 227 -59.69 -2.62 10.50
C GLY A 227 -59.85 -2.44 8.98
N ILE A 228 -60.86 -1.67 8.57
CA ILE A 228 -61.07 -1.27 7.17
C ILE A 228 -61.13 0.27 7.12
N ALA A 229 -60.31 0.87 6.27
CA ALA A 229 -60.39 2.29 5.94
C ALA A 229 -60.70 2.45 4.45
N LYS A 230 -61.38 3.55 4.13
CA LYS A 230 -61.66 3.96 2.76
C LYS A 230 -60.90 5.24 2.47
N THR A 231 -60.03 5.19 1.47
CA THR A 231 -59.25 6.34 0.99
C THR A 231 -60.03 6.97 -0.16
N ILE A 232 -60.42 8.23 0.03
CA ILE A 232 -61.21 9.02 -0.92
C ILE A 232 -60.27 9.99 -1.63
N LEU A 233 -60.22 9.90 -2.96
CA LEU A 233 -59.41 10.73 -3.84
C LEU A 233 -60.30 11.79 -4.49
N HIS A 234 -60.13 13.05 -4.11
CA HIS A 234 -60.89 14.17 -4.67
C HIS A 234 -59.99 15.16 -5.41
N CYS A 235 -60.37 15.52 -6.64
CA CYS A 235 -59.68 16.55 -7.42
C CYS A 235 -60.38 17.92 -7.32
N PRO A 236 -59.76 18.93 -6.70
CA PRO A 236 -60.40 20.24 -6.52
C PRO A 236 -60.60 21.03 -7.82
N LYS A 237 -59.89 20.67 -8.90
CA LYS A 237 -59.94 21.41 -10.17
C LYS A 237 -60.98 20.91 -11.16
N CYS A 238 -61.24 19.60 -11.20
CA CYS A 238 -62.12 18.99 -12.21
C CYS A 238 -63.23 18.11 -11.62
N GLY A 239 -63.32 17.99 -10.29
CA GLY A 239 -64.34 17.19 -9.61
C GLY A 239 -64.19 15.68 -9.76
N TYR A 240 -63.03 15.18 -10.21
CA TYR A 240 -62.77 13.73 -10.23
C TYR A 240 -62.82 13.15 -8.80
N HIS A 241 -63.55 12.04 -8.65
CA HIS A 241 -63.76 11.34 -7.39
C HIS A 241 -63.53 9.85 -7.58
N ASP A 242 -62.72 9.24 -6.72
CA ASP A 242 -62.48 7.80 -6.69
C ASP A 242 -62.35 7.33 -5.23
N GLU A 243 -62.79 6.10 -4.96
CA GLU A 243 -62.84 5.55 -3.62
C GLU A 243 -62.23 4.16 -3.59
N LYS A 244 -61.26 3.95 -2.71
CA LYS A 244 -60.59 2.65 -2.57
C LYS A 244 -60.59 2.19 -1.12
N GLU A 245 -60.98 0.94 -0.90
CA GLU A 245 -60.90 0.31 0.41
C GLU A 245 -59.50 -0.25 0.66
N ARG A 246 -58.95 0.03 1.85
CA ARG A 246 -57.67 -0.49 2.33
C ARG A 246 -57.86 -1.16 3.69
N ARG A 247 -57.21 -2.30 3.89
CA ARG A 247 -57.19 -2.98 5.19
C ARG A 247 -56.13 -2.34 6.09
N ILE A 248 -56.49 -2.07 7.34
CA ILE A 248 -55.61 -1.53 8.37
C ILE A 248 -55.11 -2.68 9.23
N SER A 249 -53.82 -2.74 9.47
CA SER A 249 -53.21 -3.74 10.35
C SER A 249 -53.70 -3.63 11.80
N LYS A 250 -53.69 -4.76 12.52
CA LYS A 250 -54.01 -4.82 13.96
C LYS A 250 -53.03 -3.99 14.80
N LEU A 251 -53.47 -3.53 15.97
CA LEU A 251 -52.64 -2.76 16.90
C LEU A 251 -51.52 -3.63 17.49
N GLN A 252 -50.30 -3.08 17.58
CA GLN A 252 -49.14 -3.75 18.18
C GLN A 252 -48.83 -3.18 19.57
N ARG A 253 -48.32 -4.03 20.47
CA ARG A 253 -47.89 -3.63 21.82
C ARG A 253 -46.44 -3.12 21.77
N PRO A 254 -46.07 -2.03 22.47
CA PRO A 254 -44.70 -1.54 22.46
C PRO A 254 -43.74 -2.57 23.10
N SER A 255 -42.65 -2.90 22.42
CA SER A 255 -41.54 -3.72 22.95
C SER A 255 -40.37 -2.83 23.35
N ALA A 256 -39.85 -3.04 24.56
CA ALA A 256 -38.68 -2.35 25.10
C ALA A 256 -37.37 -3.03 24.65
N GLY A 257 -36.34 -2.23 24.36
CA GLY A 257 -34.94 -2.65 24.14
C GLY A 257 -34.42 -2.27 22.75
N GLY A 258 -33.19 -1.79 22.55
CA GLY A 258 -32.08 -1.46 23.44
C GLY A 258 -30.97 -0.90 22.54
N GLY A 259 -30.48 0.31 22.81
CA GLY A 259 -29.41 0.94 22.03
C GLY A 259 -28.07 0.84 22.75
N PHE A 260 -27.07 0.25 22.12
CA PHE A 260 -25.67 0.24 22.58
C PHE A 260 -24.93 1.50 22.08
N PRO A 261 -24.12 2.17 22.92
CA PRO A 261 -23.20 3.21 22.45
C PRO A 261 -21.80 2.65 22.22
N LEU A 262 -21.24 2.87 21.04
CA LEU A 262 -19.81 2.72 20.73
C LEU A 262 -19.10 4.07 20.94
N GLY A 263 -17.97 4.07 21.63
CA GLY A 263 -17.07 5.22 21.73
C GLY A 263 -15.62 4.79 21.48
N PRO A 264 -14.78 5.60 20.79
CA PRO A 264 -13.38 5.28 20.52
C PRO A 264 -12.43 5.91 21.55
N GLY A 265 -11.34 5.22 21.88
CA GLY A 265 -10.21 5.75 22.68
C GLY A 265 -8.99 6.10 21.80
N PRO A 266 -8.15 7.08 22.17
CA PRO A 266 -7.12 7.63 21.29
C PRO A 266 -5.70 7.07 21.47
N PHE A 267 -4.94 7.21 20.39
CA PHE A 267 -3.50 7.08 20.17
C PHE A 267 -2.60 7.83 21.17
N TRP A 268 -1.39 7.32 21.41
CA TRP A 268 -0.21 8.11 21.78
C TRP A 268 1.06 7.59 21.09
N GLY A 269 1.75 8.50 20.38
CA GLY A 269 3.03 8.31 19.72
C GLY A 269 4.24 8.71 20.58
N GLY A 270 5.42 8.34 20.11
CA GLY A 270 6.71 8.54 20.79
C GLY A 270 7.47 9.82 20.40
N SER A 271 8.77 9.86 20.73
CA SER A 271 9.84 10.45 19.92
C SER A 271 11.21 10.31 20.60
N GLY A 272 12.22 9.94 19.81
CA GLY A 272 13.65 10.06 20.11
C GLY A 272 14.33 10.89 19.02
N ARG A 273 15.38 11.65 19.36
CA ARG A 273 16.19 12.46 18.43
C ARG A 273 17.62 11.92 18.37
N GLY A 274 18.14 11.76 17.16
CA GLY A 274 19.55 11.47 16.86
C GLY A 274 20.30 12.70 16.32
N GLY A 275 21.64 12.69 16.47
CA GLY A 275 22.58 13.66 15.91
C GLY A 275 23.58 12.98 14.96
N ARG A 276 24.06 13.73 13.96
CA ARG A 276 24.93 13.26 12.85
C ARG A 276 26.41 13.60 13.08
N SER A 277 27.30 12.79 12.52
CA SER A 277 28.73 13.13 12.30
C SER A 277 29.24 12.50 10.99
N SER A 278 30.00 13.27 10.21
CA SER A 278 30.48 12.94 8.85
C SER A 278 31.98 12.60 8.81
N GLY A 279 32.34 11.51 8.13
CA GLY A 279 33.70 11.20 7.67
C GLY A 279 33.66 10.80 6.19
N GLY A 280 34.59 11.32 5.39
CA GLY A 280 34.63 11.15 3.93
C GLY A 280 35.18 9.79 3.50
N PHE A 281 34.53 9.17 2.49
CA PHE A 281 34.96 7.95 1.83
C PHE A 281 34.81 8.10 0.32
N THR A 282 35.80 7.65 -0.44
CA THR A 282 35.77 7.55 -1.91
C THR A 282 34.99 6.31 -2.31
N GLY A 283 33.67 6.38 -2.24
CA GLY A 283 32.74 5.32 -2.63
C GLY A 283 31.47 5.91 -3.25
N PRO A 284 30.53 5.06 -3.73
CA PRO A 284 29.20 5.50 -4.15
C PRO A 284 28.53 6.39 -3.08
N ARG A 285 27.67 7.31 -3.51
CA ARG A 285 27.02 8.25 -2.58
C ARG A 285 26.21 7.49 -1.53
N GLY A 286 26.35 7.89 -0.27
CA GLY A 286 25.68 7.24 0.86
C GLY A 286 26.40 6.01 1.42
N PHE A 287 27.52 5.58 0.82
CA PHE A 287 28.28 4.40 1.28
C PHE A 287 29.45 4.90 2.13
N GLY A 288 29.18 5.07 3.42
CA GLY A 288 30.09 5.68 4.38
C GLY A 288 30.53 4.75 5.49
N GLY A 289 30.37 3.43 5.34
CA GLY A 289 30.76 2.41 6.31
C GLY A 289 29.70 2.06 7.33
N GLY A 290 28.42 2.11 6.95
CA GLY A 290 27.33 1.64 7.82
C GLY A 290 27.32 0.12 7.98
N ARG A 291 26.64 -0.37 9.03
CA ARG A 291 26.52 -1.79 9.38
C ARG A 291 25.07 -2.23 9.56
N SER A 292 24.83 -3.52 9.39
CA SER A 292 23.54 -4.17 9.61
C SER A 292 23.70 -5.42 10.48
N GLY A 293 22.66 -5.74 11.26
CA GLY A 293 22.64 -6.87 12.18
C GLY A 293 21.84 -8.09 11.70
N GLY A 294 21.41 -8.11 10.44
CA GLY A 294 20.46 -9.12 9.92
C GLY A 294 19.00 -8.70 10.04
N GLY A 295 18.71 -7.40 10.22
CA GLY A 295 17.34 -6.87 10.28
C GLY A 295 16.64 -6.85 8.91
N GLY A 296 15.32 -6.90 8.90
CA GLY A 296 14.49 -6.78 7.70
C GLY A 296 13.68 -8.04 7.36
N ALA A 297 13.40 -8.27 6.07
CA ALA A 297 12.60 -9.40 5.60
C ALA A 297 13.18 -10.10 4.37
N SER A 298 12.73 -11.33 4.14
CA SER A 298 12.96 -12.12 2.92
C SER A 298 11.64 -12.57 2.30
N ARG A 299 11.62 -12.73 0.97
CA ARG A 299 10.50 -13.26 0.19
C ARG A 299 11.01 -14.11 -0.98
N LYS A 300 10.12 -14.90 -1.56
CA LYS A 300 10.28 -15.54 -2.87
C LYS A 300 9.15 -15.11 -3.79
N TRP A 301 9.37 -15.05 -5.11
CA TRP A 301 8.32 -14.67 -6.07
C TRP A 301 7.97 -15.77 -7.06
#